data_AF-A0A2X4TR03-F1
#
_entry.id   AF-A0A2X4TR03-F1
#
_cell.length_a   1.000
_cell.length_b   1.000
_cell.length_c   1.000
_cell.angle_alpha   90.00
_cell.angle_beta   90.00
_cell.angle_gamma   90.00
#
_symmetry.space_group_name_H-M   'P 1'
#
loop_
_entity.id
_entity.type
_entity.pdbx_description
1 polymer ?
#
loop_
_entity_poly.entity_id
_entity_poly.type
_entity_poly.pdbx_seq_one_letter_code
_entity_poly.pdbx_strand_id
1 'polypeptide(L)'
;MRALKPQNRLLILLAHASLWQTFTTEELRDWARNTGNWLRRQGCTLLILSHGSGVNKLKGQLSPQHRILNGLSSLQWQQDSAQYLVNWWCTGNGINANQLLTLYVGENGWQGDDDNNQASPTSIRSDEGLYLAQQSILEGAPPLSAHWQLLESNEQLAQHGMLTLSATLIFALYQSDEIDVLAHQIHSLRRHRGNGLKIVVREMSASLRYSDERLLLACGANLTVPHVAPLSRFLTMLEGIQGQRFSRHVPADIDTLLHGLRPLQLKGYMRPDDFSQAVISLMENTLLPEDGKGVMVALRPAPGLRAEQAMTLCHLRRFGDVMTVVQGRLVLFLSTCRINDLDTALKFIFRLPVNEAFSNRVMWHQDVDITSEIKRLAHSANIPLAPQATKPSAPRQSAAVADSPQERRQPVAFTLTTGAQENKHAEP
;
A
#
# COMPACT_ATOMS: atom_id res chain seq x y z
N MET A 1 -4.39 41.55 18.24
CA MET A 1 -4.05 40.57 17.19
C MET A 1 -4.69 41.06 15.88
N ARG A 2 -3.90 41.41 14.85
CA ARG A 2 -4.44 41.93 13.57
C ARG A 2 -5.31 40.84 12.94
N ALA A 3 -6.64 41.02 12.95
CA ALA A 3 -7.54 40.14 12.23
C ALA A 3 -7.23 40.25 10.73
N LEU A 4 -6.75 39.17 10.13
CA LEU A 4 -6.63 39.05 8.68
C LEU A 4 -8.05 39.20 8.10
N LYS A 5 -8.28 40.28 7.36
CA LYS A 5 -9.48 40.48 6.53
C LYS A 5 -9.09 40.31 5.06
N PRO A 6 -8.75 39.08 4.61
CA PRO A 6 -8.41 38.85 3.22
C PRO A 6 -9.66 39.07 2.37
N GLN A 7 -9.53 39.83 1.28
CA GLN A 7 -10.60 40.03 0.29
C GLN A 7 -10.04 39.71 -1.09
N ASN A 8 -10.77 38.92 -1.88
CA ASN A 8 -10.39 38.54 -3.26
C ASN A 8 -8.98 37.92 -3.35
N ARG A 9 -8.63 37.02 -2.42
CA ARG A 9 -7.31 36.36 -2.39
C ARG A 9 -7.42 34.84 -2.53
N LEU A 10 -6.37 34.25 -3.09
CA LEU A 10 -6.08 32.82 -2.96
C LEU A 10 -5.33 32.58 -1.64
N LEU A 11 -5.90 31.71 -0.80
CA LEU A 11 -5.29 31.20 0.42
C LEU A 11 -4.81 29.78 0.14
N ILE A 12 -3.57 29.48 0.50
CA ILE A 12 -3.01 28.12 0.36
C ILE A 12 -2.73 27.60 1.76
N LEU A 13 -3.36 26.48 2.12
CA LEU A 13 -3.10 25.76 3.35
C LEU A 13 -2.33 24.49 3.01
N LEU A 14 -1.07 24.42 3.41
CA LEU A 14 -0.27 23.20 3.38
C LEU A 14 -0.42 22.50 4.73
N ALA A 15 -0.95 21.28 4.73
CA ALA A 15 -1.24 20.54 5.95
C ALA A 15 -0.84 19.05 5.81
N HIS A 16 -0.23 18.48 6.85
CA HIS A 16 0.01 17.04 6.87
C HIS A 16 -1.31 16.28 7.07
N ALA A 17 -1.51 15.17 6.36
CA ALA A 17 -2.75 14.42 6.35
C ALA A 17 -3.18 13.88 7.73
N SER A 18 -2.21 13.64 8.61
CA SER A 18 -2.45 13.23 10.01
C SER A 18 -3.26 14.24 10.83
N LEU A 19 -3.19 15.54 10.50
CA LEU A 19 -3.96 16.58 11.19
C LEU A 19 -5.47 16.39 11.02
N TRP A 20 -5.88 15.75 9.92
CA TRP A 20 -7.29 15.51 9.61
C TRP A 20 -7.81 14.19 10.19
N GLN A 21 -6.91 13.28 10.58
CA GLN A 21 -7.29 11.92 11.01
C GLN A 21 -8.05 11.88 12.34
N THR A 22 -7.91 12.90 13.17
CA THR A 22 -8.62 13.05 14.45
C THR A 22 -10.06 13.53 14.27
N PHE A 23 -10.42 14.06 13.11
CA PHE A 23 -11.76 14.56 12.84
C PHE A 23 -12.65 13.50 12.21
N THR A 24 -13.90 13.48 12.64
CA THR A 24 -14.96 12.68 12.02
C THR A 24 -15.38 13.30 10.68
N THR A 25 -16.04 12.50 9.83
CA THR A 25 -16.54 12.98 8.53
C THR A 25 -17.58 14.10 8.67
N GLU A 26 -18.34 14.14 9.77
CA GLU A 26 -19.30 15.20 10.05
C GLU A 26 -18.60 16.50 10.47
N GLU A 27 -17.61 16.42 11.36
CA GLU A 27 -16.83 17.59 11.75
C GLU A 27 -16.09 18.22 10.57
N LEU A 28 -15.49 17.40 9.69
CA LEU A 28 -14.85 17.88 8.46
C LEU A 28 -15.86 18.53 7.51
N ARG A 29 -17.06 17.95 7.40
CA ARG A 29 -18.15 18.50 6.57
C ARG A 29 -18.61 19.86 7.08
N ASP A 30 -18.84 19.99 8.37
CA ASP A 30 -19.32 21.24 8.97
C ASP A 30 -18.24 22.32 8.94
N TRP A 31 -16.98 21.95 9.19
CA TRP A 31 -15.85 22.83 9.01
C TRP A 31 -15.72 23.31 7.56
N ALA A 32 -15.79 22.42 6.57
CA ALA A 32 -15.71 22.79 5.16
C ALA A 32 -16.88 23.70 4.74
N ARG A 33 -18.09 23.45 5.24
CA ARG A 33 -19.27 24.29 4.97
C ARG A 33 -19.12 25.69 5.56
N ASN A 34 -18.70 25.78 6.82
CA ASN A 34 -18.52 27.06 7.51
C ASN A 34 -17.39 27.88 6.86
N THR A 35 -16.28 27.22 6.54
CA THR A 35 -15.14 27.84 5.85
C THR A 35 -15.54 28.30 4.45
N GLY A 36 -16.25 27.47 3.67
CA GLY A 36 -16.76 27.84 2.35
C GLY A 36 -17.73 29.03 2.38
N ASN A 37 -18.62 29.10 3.37
CA ASN A 37 -19.50 30.25 3.57
C ASN A 37 -18.73 31.53 3.88
N TRP A 38 -17.72 31.44 4.75
CA TRP A 38 -16.87 32.57 5.08
C TRP A 38 -16.04 33.04 3.88
N LEU A 39 -15.41 32.11 3.15
CA LEU A 39 -14.64 32.39 1.93
C LEU A 39 -15.47 33.09 0.87
N ARG A 40 -16.70 32.63 0.62
CA ARG A 40 -17.64 33.27 -0.31
C ARG A 40 -17.97 34.71 0.08
N ARG A 41 -18.19 34.99 1.37
CA ARG A 41 -18.42 36.36 1.87
C ARG A 41 -17.22 37.28 1.67
N GLN A 42 -16.01 36.73 1.65
CA GLN A 42 -14.76 37.47 1.46
C GLN A 42 -14.26 37.46 0.00
N GLY A 43 -14.96 36.78 -0.92
CA GLY A 43 -14.48 36.57 -2.29
C GLY A 43 -13.16 35.81 -2.38
N CYS A 44 -12.78 35.04 -1.35
CA CYS A 44 -11.52 34.32 -1.30
C CYS A 44 -11.67 32.86 -1.77
N THR A 45 -10.58 32.28 -2.26
CA THR A 45 -10.47 30.86 -2.59
C THR A 45 -9.48 30.21 -1.63
N LEU A 46 -9.79 29.04 -1.10
CA LEU A 46 -8.85 28.25 -0.29
C LEU A 46 -8.46 26.98 -1.04
N LEU A 47 -7.17 26.83 -1.31
CA LEU A 47 -6.57 25.60 -1.80
C LEU A 47 -5.90 24.88 -0.63
N ILE A 48 -6.32 23.64 -0.36
CA ILE A 48 -5.74 22.81 0.69
C ILE A 48 -4.86 21.75 0.03
N LEU A 49 -3.56 21.82 0.31
CA LEU A 49 -2.58 20.83 -0.14
C LEU A 49 -2.29 19.90 1.04
N SER A 50 -2.85 18.70 0.98
CA SER A 50 -2.63 17.67 2.00
C SER A 50 -1.61 16.63 1.53
N HIS A 51 -0.61 16.32 2.37
CA HIS A 51 0.46 15.37 2.06
C HIS A 51 0.74 14.39 3.20
N GLY A 52 1.44 13.29 2.92
CA GLY A 52 1.89 12.31 3.92
C GLY A 52 0.98 11.08 4.08
N SER A 53 1.16 10.33 5.16
CA SER A 53 0.41 9.09 5.41
C SER A 53 -1.07 9.37 5.77
N GLY A 54 -1.98 8.57 5.21
CA GLY A 54 -3.43 8.71 5.41
C GLY A 54 -4.17 9.63 4.44
N VAL A 55 -3.51 10.13 3.38
CA VAL A 55 -4.17 10.87 2.28
C VAL A 55 -5.29 10.04 1.64
N ASN A 56 -5.14 8.72 1.54
CA ASN A 56 -6.17 7.82 1.00
C ASN A 56 -7.45 7.81 1.86
N LYS A 57 -7.29 7.76 3.20
CA LYS A 57 -8.40 7.85 4.15
C LYS A 57 -9.12 9.19 4.06
N LEU A 58 -8.36 10.29 4.01
CA LEU A 58 -8.90 11.64 3.85
C LEU A 58 -9.64 11.79 2.50
N LYS A 59 -9.07 11.28 1.41
CA LYS A 59 -9.71 11.23 0.09
C LYS A 59 -11.05 10.50 0.16
N GLY A 60 -11.12 9.35 0.83
CA GLY A 60 -12.37 8.62 1.06
C GLY A 60 -13.43 9.43 1.82
N GLN A 61 -13.03 10.15 2.88
CA GLN A 61 -13.93 11.01 3.66
C GLN A 61 -14.45 12.23 2.89
N LEU A 62 -13.62 12.81 2.02
CA LEU A 62 -13.95 14.01 1.25
C LEU A 62 -14.68 13.70 -0.07
N SER A 63 -14.49 12.50 -0.64
CA SER A 63 -15.16 12.05 -1.88
C SER A 63 -16.68 12.31 -1.93
N PRO A 64 -17.48 12.02 -0.87
CA PRO A 64 -18.92 12.29 -0.88
C PRO A 64 -19.28 13.79 -0.76
N GLN A 65 -18.34 14.69 -0.50
CA GLN A 65 -18.59 16.10 -0.18
C GLN A 65 -18.62 17.04 -1.41
N HIS A 66 -18.90 16.52 -2.61
CA HIS A 66 -18.97 17.27 -3.87
C HIS A 66 -19.91 18.49 -3.86
N ARG A 67 -20.93 18.50 -2.98
CA ARG A 67 -21.85 19.65 -2.83
C ARG A 67 -21.26 20.81 -2.04
N ILE A 68 -20.21 20.57 -1.27
CA ILE A 68 -19.61 21.54 -0.35
C ILE A 68 -18.26 22.01 -0.88
N LEU A 69 -17.49 21.11 -1.50
CA LEU A 69 -16.17 21.39 -2.06
C LEU A 69 -16.26 21.69 -3.56
N ASN A 70 -15.56 22.73 -3.99
CA ASN A 70 -15.46 23.10 -5.40
C ASN A 70 -14.49 22.21 -6.20
N GLY A 71 -13.71 21.35 -5.55
CA GLY A 71 -12.84 20.41 -6.24
C GLY A 71 -12.16 19.45 -5.29
N LEU A 72 -11.80 18.28 -5.81
CA LEU A 72 -10.96 17.29 -5.18
C LEU A 72 -10.09 16.64 -6.26
N SER A 73 -8.78 16.72 -6.06
CA SER A 73 -7.80 16.00 -6.86
C SER A 73 -6.78 15.32 -5.96
N SER A 74 -6.17 14.26 -6.48
CA SER A 74 -5.09 13.55 -5.81
C SER A 74 -3.92 13.37 -6.75
N LEU A 75 -2.73 13.74 -6.28
CA LEU A 75 -1.47 13.48 -6.95
C LEU A 75 -0.77 12.33 -6.23
N GLN A 76 -0.42 11.28 -6.96
CA GLN A 76 0.32 10.14 -6.43
C GLN A 76 1.56 9.91 -7.28
N TRP A 77 2.72 9.94 -6.66
CA TRP A 77 3.97 9.57 -7.34
C TRP A 77 4.00 8.06 -7.57
N GLN A 78 4.22 7.66 -8.82
CA GLN A 78 4.39 6.28 -9.27
C GLN A 78 5.73 6.18 -10.00
N GLN A 79 6.79 5.95 -9.23
CA GLN A 79 8.17 5.72 -9.69
C GLN A 79 8.82 6.87 -10.48
N ASP A 80 8.53 6.97 -11.77
CA ASP A 80 9.08 7.91 -12.76
C ASP A 80 8.00 8.87 -13.31
N SER A 81 6.74 8.70 -12.92
CA SER A 81 5.64 9.60 -13.25
C SER A 81 4.78 9.92 -12.01
N ALA A 82 3.98 10.98 -12.08
CA ALA A 82 2.92 11.23 -11.12
C ALA A 82 1.55 11.01 -11.78
N GLN A 83 0.71 10.22 -11.12
CA GLN A 83 -0.70 10.10 -11.47
C GLN A 83 -1.48 11.25 -10.81
N TYR A 84 -2.01 12.14 -11.63
CA TYR A 84 -2.90 13.21 -11.22
C TYR A 84 -4.35 12.85 -11.54
N LEU A 85 -5.08 12.40 -10.53
CA LEU A 85 -6.50 12.10 -10.64
C LEU A 85 -7.32 13.30 -10.19
N VAL A 86 -8.14 13.82 -11.10
CA VAL A 86 -9.17 14.82 -10.81
C VAL A 86 -10.49 14.09 -10.56
N ASN A 87 -10.90 13.97 -9.29
CA ASN A 87 -12.20 13.40 -8.97
C ASN A 87 -13.31 14.31 -9.49
N TRP A 88 -13.27 15.59 -9.09
CA TRP A 88 -14.04 16.67 -9.70
C TRP A 88 -13.31 18.00 -9.50
N TRP A 89 -13.50 18.93 -10.41
CA TRP A 89 -13.00 20.29 -10.31
C TRP A 89 -13.98 21.23 -10.99
N CYS A 90 -14.61 22.08 -10.19
CA CYS A 90 -15.57 23.07 -10.68
C CYS A 90 -14.80 24.30 -11.18
N THR A 91 -15.15 24.73 -12.38
CA THR A 91 -14.70 25.99 -13.00
C THR A 91 -15.92 26.88 -13.24
N GLY A 92 -15.70 28.13 -13.66
CA GLY A 92 -16.80 29.03 -14.03
C GLY A 92 -17.67 28.49 -15.19
N ASN A 93 -17.13 27.57 -16.00
CA ASN A 93 -17.75 27.09 -17.24
C ASN A 93 -18.25 25.64 -17.16
N GLY A 94 -18.12 24.97 -16.02
CA GLY A 94 -18.54 23.58 -15.85
C GLY A 94 -17.69 22.79 -14.85
N ILE A 95 -17.94 21.49 -14.79
CA ILE A 95 -17.25 20.56 -13.88
C ILE A 95 -16.44 19.58 -14.72
N ASN A 96 -15.12 19.54 -14.50
CA ASN A 96 -14.27 18.46 -14.98
C ASN A 96 -14.25 17.36 -13.92
N ALA A 97 -14.58 16.12 -14.29
CA ALA A 97 -14.65 15.02 -13.34
C ALA A 97 -14.06 13.75 -13.95
N ASN A 98 -13.53 12.90 -13.07
CA ASN A 98 -12.97 11.59 -13.40
C ASN A 98 -11.91 11.60 -14.51
N GLN A 99 -11.02 12.60 -14.49
CA GLN A 99 -9.88 12.67 -15.40
C GLN A 99 -8.63 12.14 -14.69
N LEU A 100 -7.93 11.20 -15.34
CA LEU A 100 -6.66 10.69 -14.89
C LEU A 100 -5.59 11.17 -15.86
N LEU A 101 -4.62 11.92 -15.35
CA LEU A 101 -3.51 12.49 -16.12
C LEU A 101 -2.20 11.90 -15.60
N THR A 102 -1.40 11.34 -16.49
CA THR A 102 -0.03 10.95 -16.17
C THR A 102 0.88 12.15 -16.38
N LEU A 103 1.66 12.52 -15.36
CA LEU A 103 2.61 13.63 -15.40
C LEU A 103 4.04 13.10 -15.34
N TYR A 104 4.93 13.61 -16.18
CA TYR A 104 6.36 13.31 -16.17
C TYR A 104 7.16 14.54 -15.76
N VAL A 105 8.38 14.33 -15.28
CA VAL A 105 9.33 15.43 -15.03
C VAL A 105 10.03 15.77 -16.34
N GLY A 106 9.73 16.94 -16.90
CA GLY A 106 10.41 17.52 -18.05
C GLY A 106 11.38 18.64 -17.65
N GLU A 107 12.05 19.23 -18.65
CA GLU A 107 13.08 20.27 -18.44
C GLU A 107 12.55 21.53 -17.72
N ASN A 108 11.26 21.84 -17.90
CA ASN A 108 10.60 23.03 -17.32
C ASN A 108 9.63 22.68 -16.16
N GLY A 109 9.70 21.46 -15.62
CA GLY A 109 8.82 20.98 -14.56
C GLY A 109 7.89 19.86 -15.04
N TRP A 110 6.70 19.75 -14.43
CA TRP A 110 5.75 18.68 -14.72
C TRP A 110 5.08 18.87 -16.09
N GLN A 111 5.13 17.84 -16.93
CA GLN A 111 4.47 17.78 -18.23
C GLN A 111 3.45 16.64 -18.26
N GLY A 112 2.24 16.88 -18.77
CA GLY A 112 1.25 15.82 -18.96
C GLY A 112 1.56 14.95 -20.16
N ASP A 113 1.21 13.67 -20.09
CA ASP A 113 1.11 12.82 -21.27
C ASP A 113 0.00 13.39 -22.16
N ASP A 114 0.36 13.86 -23.36
CA ASP A 114 -0.63 14.32 -24.34
C ASP A 114 -1.39 13.10 -24.87
N ASP A 115 -2.44 12.70 -24.15
CA ASP A 115 -3.41 11.67 -24.58
C ASP A 115 -4.02 11.97 -25.96
N ASN A 116 -3.90 13.22 -26.43
CA ASN A 116 -4.35 13.67 -27.75
C ASN A 116 -3.44 13.22 -28.92
N ASN A 117 -2.23 12.70 -28.64
CA ASN A 117 -1.29 12.26 -29.69
C ASN A 117 -1.12 10.73 -29.73
N GLN A 118 -1.75 9.98 -28.82
CA GLN A 118 -1.96 8.56 -29.06
C GLN A 118 -3.07 8.43 -30.10
N ALA A 119 -2.68 8.09 -31.33
CA ALA A 119 -3.61 7.73 -32.39
C ALA A 119 -4.69 6.82 -31.80
N SER A 120 -5.91 7.35 -31.67
CA SER A 120 -7.08 6.50 -31.59
C SER A 120 -6.98 5.60 -32.82
N PRO A 121 -6.87 4.26 -32.68
CA PRO A 121 -6.79 3.42 -33.84
C PRO A 121 -8.08 3.66 -34.60
N THR A 122 -7.99 4.39 -35.72
CA THR A 122 -9.01 4.44 -36.75
C THR A 122 -9.50 3.01 -36.94
N SER A 123 -10.83 2.82 -36.91
CA SER A 123 -11.57 1.55 -36.91
C SER A 123 -11.22 0.56 -38.04
N ILE A 124 -10.29 0.92 -38.92
CA ILE A 124 -9.88 0.21 -40.14
C ILE A 124 -8.77 -0.83 -39.86
N ARG A 125 -8.13 -0.82 -38.67
CA ARG A 125 -7.07 -1.79 -38.27
C ARG A 125 -7.26 -2.36 -36.86
N SER A 126 -8.50 -2.58 -36.43
CA SER A 126 -8.75 -3.17 -35.11
C SER A 126 -8.62 -4.69 -35.15
N ASP A 127 -7.53 -5.21 -34.59
CA ASP A 127 -7.36 -6.63 -34.26
C ASP A 127 -7.92 -6.97 -32.87
N GLU A 128 -8.87 -6.16 -32.37
CA GLU A 128 -9.42 -6.28 -31.02
C GLU A 128 -10.10 -7.63 -30.75
N GLY A 129 -10.67 -8.23 -31.80
CA GLY A 129 -11.30 -9.55 -31.75
C GLY A 129 -10.30 -10.72 -31.78
N LEU A 130 -9.01 -10.48 -32.03
CA LEU A 130 -7.98 -11.52 -32.12
C LEU A 130 -7.56 -11.99 -30.72
N TYR A 131 -7.51 -13.31 -30.53
CA TYR A 131 -6.99 -13.98 -29.34
C TYR A 131 -5.73 -14.74 -29.72
N LEU A 132 -4.58 -14.29 -29.24
CA LEU A 132 -3.32 -15.02 -29.29
C LEU A 132 -3.14 -15.72 -27.95
N ALA A 133 -3.13 -17.05 -27.94
CA ALA A 133 -3.05 -17.83 -26.70
C ALA A 133 -2.01 -18.92 -26.80
N GLN A 134 -1.34 -19.21 -25.69
CA GLN A 134 -0.51 -20.40 -25.61
C GLN A 134 -1.42 -21.65 -25.66
N GLN A 135 -1.02 -22.69 -26.39
CA GLN A 135 -1.88 -23.83 -26.73
C GLN A 135 -2.50 -24.56 -25.52
N SER A 136 -1.75 -24.67 -24.42
CA SER A 136 -2.21 -25.39 -23.22
C SER A 136 -3.37 -24.73 -22.49
N ILE A 137 -3.58 -23.43 -22.74
CA ILE A 137 -4.64 -22.64 -22.11
C ILE A 137 -6.01 -23.25 -22.38
N LEU A 138 -6.22 -23.94 -23.49
CA LEU A 138 -7.50 -24.57 -23.80
C LEU A 138 -7.63 -26.01 -23.29
N GLU A 139 -6.68 -26.49 -22.47
CA GLU A 139 -6.73 -27.83 -21.85
C GLU A 139 -6.92 -28.97 -22.88
N GLY A 140 -6.34 -28.80 -24.08
CA GLY A 140 -6.47 -29.75 -25.19
C GLY A 140 -7.66 -29.50 -26.13
N ALA A 141 -8.52 -28.51 -25.85
CA ALA A 141 -9.59 -28.13 -26.77
C ALA A 141 -9.02 -27.38 -28.01
N PRO A 142 -9.65 -27.55 -29.19
CA PRO A 142 -9.29 -26.80 -30.38
C PRO A 142 -9.61 -25.30 -30.23
N PRO A 143 -9.10 -24.44 -31.13
CA PRO A 143 -9.45 -23.02 -31.17
C PRO A 143 -10.98 -22.80 -31.12
N LEU A 144 -11.43 -21.94 -30.21
CA LEU A 144 -12.87 -21.74 -29.95
C LEU A 144 -13.60 -20.97 -31.07
N SER A 145 -12.86 -20.22 -31.88
CA SER A 145 -13.37 -19.56 -33.09
C SER A 145 -12.24 -19.26 -34.07
N ALA A 146 -12.58 -18.74 -35.26
CA ALA A 146 -11.60 -18.29 -36.27
C ALA A 146 -10.66 -17.17 -35.77
N HIS A 147 -11.02 -16.49 -34.69
CA HIS A 147 -10.22 -15.41 -34.11
C HIS A 147 -9.22 -15.91 -33.06
N TRP A 148 -9.20 -17.21 -32.74
CA TRP A 148 -8.23 -17.80 -31.83
C TRP A 148 -7.05 -18.38 -32.61
N GLN A 149 -5.85 -17.92 -32.25
CA GLN A 149 -4.60 -18.47 -32.73
C GLN A 149 -3.84 -19.05 -31.54
N LEU A 150 -3.60 -20.36 -31.59
CA LEU A 150 -2.85 -21.09 -30.58
C LEU A 150 -1.38 -21.14 -30.98
N LEU A 151 -0.51 -20.81 -30.03
CA LEU A 151 0.94 -20.76 -30.20
C LEU A 151 1.59 -21.78 -29.26
N GLU A 152 2.75 -22.30 -29.64
CA GLU A 152 3.39 -23.39 -28.91
C GLU A 152 4.03 -22.88 -27.61
N SER A 153 4.58 -21.66 -27.62
CA SER A 153 5.28 -21.07 -26.48
C SER A 153 4.86 -19.63 -26.17
N ASN A 154 5.09 -19.22 -24.92
CA ASN A 154 4.94 -17.82 -24.48
C ASN A 154 5.86 -16.87 -25.26
N GLU A 155 7.03 -17.35 -25.69
CA GLU A 155 7.97 -16.54 -26.48
C GLU A 155 7.41 -16.21 -27.87
N GLN A 156 6.86 -17.21 -28.58
CA GLN A 156 6.17 -16.99 -29.86
C GLN A 156 4.98 -16.05 -29.67
N LEU A 157 4.25 -16.19 -28.56
CA LEU A 157 3.13 -15.33 -28.21
C LEU A 157 3.55 -13.87 -27.99
N ALA A 158 4.66 -13.63 -27.31
CA ALA A 158 5.22 -12.30 -27.15
C ALA A 158 5.67 -11.69 -28.49
N GLN A 159 6.34 -12.48 -29.34
CA GLN A 159 6.78 -12.05 -30.67
C GLN A 159 5.59 -11.67 -31.57
N HIS A 160 4.54 -12.50 -31.62
CA HIS A 160 3.32 -12.20 -32.36
C HIS A 160 2.58 -11.01 -31.76
N GLY A 161 2.54 -10.92 -30.43
CA GLY A 161 1.93 -9.79 -29.71
C GLY A 161 2.55 -8.43 -30.08
N MET A 162 3.85 -8.39 -30.35
CA MET A 162 4.54 -7.17 -30.82
C MET A 162 4.06 -6.66 -32.18
N LEU A 163 3.38 -7.50 -32.96
CA LEU A 163 2.80 -7.11 -34.25
C LEU A 163 1.35 -6.63 -34.12
N THR A 164 0.69 -6.88 -32.98
CA THR A 164 -0.73 -6.59 -32.73
C THR A 164 -0.97 -5.24 -32.05
N LEU A 165 -2.15 -4.63 -32.22
CA LEU A 165 -2.48 -3.31 -31.67
C LEU A 165 -3.40 -3.38 -30.45
N SER A 166 -4.43 -4.22 -30.49
CA SER A 166 -5.47 -4.32 -29.47
C SER A 166 -5.94 -5.76 -29.24
N ALA A 167 -5.18 -6.75 -29.71
CA ALA A 167 -5.46 -8.17 -29.49
C ALA A 167 -5.44 -8.56 -27.99
N THR A 168 -6.04 -9.72 -27.70
CA THR A 168 -5.96 -10.38 -26.39
C THR A 168 -4.81 -11.39 -26.41
N LEU A 169 -3.81 -11.18 -25.56
CA LEU A 169 -2.62 -12.03 -25.41
C LEU A 169 -2.76 -12.86 -24.14
N ILE A 170 -2.68 -14.20 -24.25
CA ILE A 170 -2.91 -15.10 -23.12
C ILE A 170 -1.70 -16.01 -22.91
N PHE A 171 -0.93 -15.68 -21.89
CA PHE A 171 0.23 -16.42 -21.44
C PHE A 171 -0.16 -17.55 -20.49
N ALA A 172 0.55 -18.69 -20.59
CA ALA A 172 0.43 -19.80 -19.65
C ALA A 172 1.58 -19.72 -18.62
N LEU A 173 1.28 -19.92 -17.35
CA LEU A 173 2.27 -19.98 -16.29
C LEU A 173 2.22 -21.34 -15.60
N TYR A 174 3.30 -22.10 -15.66
CA TYR A 174 3.39 -23.41 -15.05
C TYR A 174 4.23 -23.42 -13.78
N GLN A 175 5.33 -22.70 -13.78
CA GLN A 175 6.34 -22.77 -12.72
C GLN A 175 6.79 -21.37 -12.31
N SER A 176 7.26 -21.25 -11.06
CA SER A 176 7.63 -19.95 -10.49
C SER A 176 8.92 -19.35 -11.06
N ASP A 177 9.76 -20.16 -11.71
CA ASP A 177 10.98 -19.72 -12.40
C ASP A 177 10.68 -18.98 -13.72
N GLU A 178 9.52 -19.23 -14.33
CA GLU A 178 9.07 -18.53 -15.55
C GLU A 178 8.62 -17.09 -15.28
N ILE A 179 8.36 -16.72 -14.02
CA ILE A 179 7.83 -15.40 -13.62
C ILE A 179 8.71 -14.26 -14.12
N ASP A 180 10.03 -14.38 -13.98
CA ASP A 180 10.96 -13.33 -14.36
C ASP A 180 10.94 -13.11 -15.87
N VAL A 181 10.98 -14.19 -16.65
CA VAL A 181 10.92 -14.13 -18.12
C VAL A 181 9.58 -13.52 -18.56
N LEU A 182 8.49 -13.95 -17.93
CA LEU A 182 7.15 -13.49 -18.26
C LEU A 182 6.96 -12.00 -17.91
N ALA A 183 7.49 -11.54 -16.77
CA ALA A 183 7.48 -10.13 -16.37
C ALA A 183 8.16 -9.24 -17.43
N HIS A 184 9.32 -9.66 -17.95
CA HIS A 184 10.01 -8.95 -19.04
C HIS A 184 9.20 -8.91 -20.33
N GLN A 185 8.60 -10.04 -20.72
CA GLN A 185 7.77 -10.11 -21.94
C GLN A 185 6.54 -9.18 -21.84
N ILE A 186 5.84 -9.21 -20.72
CA ILE A 186 4.65 -8.38 -20.48
C ILE A 186 5.00 -6.89 -20.44
N HIS A 187 6.06 -6.54 -19.71
CA HIS A 187 6.57 -5.16 -19.64
C HIS A 187 6.94 -4.63 -21.02
N SER A 188 7.72 -5.40 -21.77
CA SER A 188 8.13 -5.03 -23.13
C SER A 188 6.92 -4.83 -24.04
N LEU A 189 5.96 -5.76 -24.05
CA LEU A 189 4.72 -5.61 -24.83
C LEU A 189 3.96 -4.34 -24.45
N ARG A 190 3.79 -4.07 -23.16
CA ARG A 190 3.04 -2.91 -22.69
C ARG A 190 3.72 -1.60 -23.09
N ARG A 191 5.05 -1.51 -22.96
CA ARG A 191 5.83 -0.32 -23.31
C ARG A 191 5.87 -0.06 -24.82
N HIS A 192 5.97 -1.09 -25.65
CA HIS A 192 6.10 -0.94 -27.10
C HIS A 192 4.77 -0.82 -27.84
N ARG A 193 3.70 -1.45 -27.33
CA ARG A 193 2.39 -1.52 -27.99
C ARG A 193 1.31 -0.67 -27.32
N GLY A 194 1.57 -0.17 -26.12
CA GLY A 194 0.68 0.74 -25.40
C GLY A 194 -0.55 0.06 -24.78
N ASN A 195 -1.60 0.86 -24.60
CA ASN A 195 -2.71 0.55 -23.70
C ASN A 195 -3.84 -0.27 -24.33
N GLY A 196 -3.78 -0.53 -25.64
CA GLY A 196 -4.82 -1.26 -26.38
C GLY A 196 -4.80 -2.78 -26.17
N LEU A 197 -3.62 -3.36 -25.89
CA LEU A 197 -3.49 -4.80 -25.69
C LEU A 197 -4.15 -5.26 -24.38
N LYS A 198 -4.85 -6.41 -24.44
CA LYS A 198 -5.35 -7.10 -23.26
C LYS A 198 -4.43 -8.28 -22.96
N ILE A 199 -3.57 -8.13 -21.96
CA ILE A 199 -2.57 -9.12 -21.57
C ILE A 199 -3.08 -9.91 -20.37
N VAL A 200 -3.16 -11.22 -20.50
CA VAL A 200 -3.67 -12.14 -19.49
C VAL A 200 -2.63 -13.19 -19.18
N VAL A 201 -2.44 -13.48 -17.89
CA VAL A 201 -1.62 -14.61 -17.43
C VAL A 201 -2.53 -15.63 -16.78
N ARG A 202 -2.57 -16.84 -17.31
CA ARG A 202 -3.29 -17.95 -16.72
C ARG A 202 -2.32 -18.87 -16.00
N GLU A 203 -2.52 -19.04 -14.72
CA GLU A 203 -1.83 -20.02 -13.89
C GLU A 203 -2.37 -21.43 -14.20
N MET A 204 -1.50 -22.32 -14.69
CA MET A 204 -1.82 -23.72 -15.01
C MET A 204 -1.51 -24.67 -13.85
N SER A 205 -0.62 -24.26 -12.93
CA SER A 205 -0.28 -25.02 -11.71
C SER A 205 -0.07 -24.07 -10.53
N ALA A 206 -0.36 -24.52 -9.30
CA ALA A 206 -0.29 -23.73 -8.07
C ALA A 206 1.12 -23.22 -7.73
N SER A 207 1.54 -22.16 -8.42
CA SER A 207 2.91 -21.66 -8.50
C SER A 207 3.01 -20.15 -8.31
N LEU A 208 1.92 -19.41 -8.60
CA LEU A 208 1.86 -17.97 -8.54
C LEU A 208 1.63 -17.50 -7.11
N ARG A 209 2.61 -16.78 -6.56
CA ARG A 209 2.49 -16.14 -5.25
C ARG A 209 1.84 -14.77 -5.39
N TYR A 210 1.32 -14.23 -4.29
CA TYR A 210 0.74 -12.89 -4.26
C TYR A 210 1.74 -11.78 -4.65
N SER A 211 3.03 -11.91 -4.28
CA SER A 211 4.08 -10.99 -4.74
C SER A 211 4.24 -11.00 -6.26
N ASP A 212 4.25 -12.21 -6.82
CA ASP A 212 4.57 -12.45 -8.22
C ASP A 212 3.37 -12.05 -9.10
N GLU A 213 2.15 -12.34 -8.63
CA GLU A 213 0.92 -11.83 -9.22
C GLU A 213 0.95 -10.29 -9.34
N ARG A 214 1.36 -9.61 -8.27
CA ARG A 214 1.44 -8.15 -8.25
C ARG A 214 2.53 -7.61 -9.15
N LEU A 215 3.67 -8.30 -9.24
CA LEU A 215 4.73 -7.97 -10.19
C LEU A 215 4.18 -8.03 -11.62
N LEU A 216 3.53 -9.12 -12.02
CA LEU A 216 2.97 -9.27 -13.38
C LEU A 216 1.93 -8.19 -13.71
N LEU A 217 1.06 -7.86 -12.75
CA LEU A 217 0.07 -6.79 -12.89
C LEU A 217 0.73 -5.40 -13.04
N ALA A 218 1.82 -5.15 -12.31
CA ALA A 218 2.57 -3.89 -12.39
C ALA A 218 3.42 -3.79 -13.66
N CYS A 219 3.89 -4.92 -14.20
CA CYS A 219 4.56 -4.99 -15.50
C CYS A 219 3.60 -4.69 -16.66
N GLY A 220 2.29 -4.84 -16.48
CA GLY A 220 1.32 -4.49 -17.52
C GLY A 220 0.25 -5.53 -17.83
N ALA A 221 0.17 -6.63 -17.07
CA ALA A 221 -0.92 -7.59 -17.22
C ALA A 221 -2.25 -6.95 -16.82
N ASN A 222 -3.30 -7.18 -17.60
CA ASN A 222 -4.66 -6.77 -17.26
C ASN A 222 -5.24 -7.68 -16.17
N LEU A 223 -5.00 -8.99 -16.30
CA LEU A 223 -5.61 -10.01 -15.47
C LEU A 223 -4.67 -11.19 -15.24
N THR A 224 -4.67 -11.70 -14.02
CA THR A 224 -4.07 -12.98 -13.60
C THR A 224 -5.20 -13.94 -13.25
N VAL A 225 -5.22 -15.12 -13.86
CA VAL A 225 -6.25 -16.14 -13.63
C VAL A 225 -5.63 -17.28 -12.83
N PRO A 226 -6.12 -17.57 -11.61
CA PRO A 226 -5.53 -18.59 -10.75
C PRO A 226 -5.87 -20.01 -11.23
N HIS A 227 -5.03 -20.99 -10.90
CA HIS A 227 -5.18 -22.39 -11.35
C HIS A 227 -6.48 -23.05 -10.86
N VAL A 228 -7.03 -22.57 -9.73
CA VAL A 228 -8.31 -23.06 -9.19
C VAL A 228 -9.51 -22.68 -10.05
N ALA A 229 -9.36 -21.71 -10.97
CA ALA A 229 -10.44 -21.29 -11.85
C ALA A 229 -10.59 -22.27 -13.02
N PRO A 230 -11.77 -22.90 -13.20
CA PRO A 230 -12.01 -23.80 -14.32
C PRO A 230 -12.04 -23.05 -15.66
N LEU A 231 -11.86 -23.79 -16.77
CA LEU A 231 -11.88 -23.25 -18.13
C LEU A 231 -13.09 -22.33 -18.40
N SER A 232 -14.30 -22.73 -17.97
CA SER A 232 -15.51 -21.92 -18.13
C SER A 232 -15.41 -20.56 -17.45
N ARG A 233 -14.88 -20.51 -16.22
CA ARG A 233 -14.68 -19.27 -15.47
C ARG A 233 -13.60 -18.40 -16.11
N PHE A 234 -12.52 -19.01 -16.58
CA PHE A 234 -11.47 -18.34 -17.33
C PHE A 234 -12.04 -17.63 -18.58
N LEU A 235 -12.85 -18.32 -19.38
CA LEU A 235 -13.48 -17.72 -20.58
C LEU A 235 -14.40 -16.55 -20.22
N THR A 236 -15.21 -16.66 -19.15
CA THR A 236 -16.03 -15.53 -18.66
C THR A 236 -15.17 -14.33 -18.23
N MET A 237 -14.01 -14.57 -17.59
CA MET A 237 -13.10 -13.49 -17.23
C MET A 237 -12.47 -12.82 -18.46
N LEU A 238 -12.16 -13.59 -19.51
CA LEU A 238 -11.65 -13.04 -20.78
C LEU A 238 -12.66 -12.14 -21.49
N GLU A 239 -13.94 -12.51 -21.48
CA GLU A 239 -15.01 -11.68 -22.04
C GLU A 239 -15.13 -10.36 -21.27
N GLY A 240 -15.01 -10.39 -19.94
CA GLY A 240 -15.13 -9.21 -19.09
C GLY A 240 -14.04 -8.15 -19.29
N ILE A 241 -12.89 -8.52 -19.87
CA ILE A 241 -11.79 -7.58 -20.17
C ILE A 241 -11.82 -7.03 -21.60
N GLN A 242 -12.71 -7.52 -22.46
CA GLN A 242 -12.84 -6.97 -23.81
C GLN A 242 -13.32 -5.51 -23.76
N GLY A 243 -12.80 -4.67 -24.67
CA GLY A 243 -13.03 -3.23 -24.67
C GLY A 243 -12.30 -2.44 -23.56
N GLN A 244 -11.61 -3.09 -22.63
CA GLN A 244 -10.82 -2.39 -21.62
C GLN A 244 -9.51 -1.87 -22.21
N ARG A 245 -9.18 -0.61 -21.93
CA ARG A 245 -7.84 -0.05 -22.13
C ARG A 245 -7.06 -0.08 -20.82
N PHE A 246 -5.79 -0.44 -20.90
CA PHE A 246 -4.92 -0.42 -19.73
C PHE A 246 -4.69 1.02 -19.26
N SER A 247 -5.02 1.32 -18.01
CA SER A 247 -4.97 2.68 -17.47
C SER A 247 -3.90 2.89 -16.41
N ARG A 248 -3.21 1.82 -15.97
CA ARG A 248 -2.16 1.94 -14.96
C ARG A 248 -0.87 2.40 -15.61
N HIS A 249 -0.06 3.14 -14.86
CA HIS A 249 1.29 3.46 -15.31
C HIS A 249 2.17 2.22 -15.31
N VAL A 250 2.97 2.06 -16.37
CA VAL A 250 4.06 1.07 -16.40
C VAL A 250 5.39 1.83 -16.52
N PRO A 251 6.24 1.75 -15.48
CA PRO A 251 7.57 2.36 -15.46
C PRO A 251 8.42 2.04 -16.68
N ALA A 252 9.26 2.97 -17.12
CA ALA A 252 10.12 2.75 -18.28
C ALA A 252 11.14 1.63 -18.06
N ASP A 253 11.72 1.58 -16.87
CA ASP A 253 12.68 0.57 -16.45
C ASP A 253 12.00 -0.55 -15.66
N ILE A 254 12.17 -1.79 -16.11
CA ILE A 254 11.63 -2.97 -15.43
C ILE A 254 12.41 -3.29 -14.15
N ASP A 255 13.69 -2.94 -14.06
CA ASP A 255 14.48 -3.24 -12.88
C ASP A 255 13.90 -2.53 -11.66
N THR A 256 13.35 -1.33 -11.84
CA THR A 256 12.63 -0.61 -10.78
C THR A 256 11.41 -1.41 -10.24
N LEU A 257 10.68 -2.11 -11.12
CA LEU A 257 9.58 -3.00 -10.73
C LEU A 257 10.11 -4.26 -10.02
N LEU A 258 11.17 -4.88 -10.54
CA LEU A 258 11.76 -6.10 -9.99
C LEU A 258 12.34 -5.85 -8.59
N HIS A 259 13.09 -4.78 -8.40
CA HIS A 259 13.66 -4.43 -7.10
C HIS A 259 12.57 -3.97 -6.11
N GLY A 260 11.56 -3.25 -6.61
CA GLY A 260 10.52 -2.65 -5.79
C GLY A 260 9.39 -3.60 -5.37
N LEU A 261 9.08 -4.62 -6.15
CA LEU A 261 7.94 -5.51 -5.87
C LEU A 261 8.35 -6.92 -5.44
N ARG A 262 9.63 -7.29 -5.60
CA ARG A 262 10.12 -8.55 -5.06
C ARG A 262 10.02 -8.55 -3.53
N PRO A 263 9.67 -9.70 -2.93
CA PRO A 263 9.81 -9.89 -1.49
C PRO A 263 11.24 -9.54 -1.05
N LEU A 264 11.40 -9.08 0.19
CA LEU A 264 12.70 -8.94 0.84
C LEU A 264 13.54 -10.18 0.51
N GLN A 265 14.69 -10.00 -0.14
CA GLN A 265 15.62 -11.10 -0.49
C GLN A 265 16.40 -11.59 0.75
N LEU A 266 15.77 -11.47 1.92
CA LEU A 266 16.26 -11.83 3.23
C LEU A 266 15.36 -12.93 3.77
N LYS A 267 15.94 -13.84 4.55
CA LYS A 267 15.24 -15.01 5.04
C LYS A 267 15.84 -15.47 6.35
N GLY A 268 14.98 -15.91 7.26
CA GLY A 268 15.43 -16.55 8.50
C GLY A 268 15.80 -15.55 9.58
N TYR A 269 16.73 -15.93 10.45
CA TYR A 269 17.14 -15.12 11.58
C TYR A 269 17.99 -13.92 11.16
N MET A 270 17.70 -12.77 11.76
CA MET A 270 18.44 -11.52 11.61
C MET A 270 18.70 -10.90 12.98
N ARG A 271 19.81 -10.15 13.11
CA ARG A 271 20.06 -9.34 14.31
C ARG A 271 18.97 -8.28 14.46
N PRO A 272 18.63 -7.85 15.68
CA PRO A 272 17.54 -6.90 15.92
C PRO A 272 17.62 -5.62 15.08
N ASP A 273 18.83 -5.07 14.90
CA ASP A 273 19.05 -3.84 14.12
C ASP A 273 18.81 -4.10 12.62
N ASP A 274 19.39 -5.17 12.08
CA ASP A 274 19.22 -5.57 10.67
C ASP A 274 17.75 -5.88 10.36
N PHE A 275 17.05 -6.56 11.28
CA PHE A 275 15.62 -6.84 11.19
C PHE A 275 14.79 -5.54 11.16
N SER A 276 15.10 -4.61 12.07
CA SER A 276 14.39 -3.34 12.15
C SER A 276 14.57 -2.51 10.88
N GLN A 277 15.79 -2.43 10.36
CA GLN A 277 16.09 -1.74 9.10
C GLN A 277 15.36 -2.38 7.91
N ALA A 278 15.38 -3.71 7.80
CA ALA A 278 14.72 -4.44 6.73
C ALA A 278 13.20 -4.18 6.72
N VAL A 279 12.55 -4.24 7.88
CA VAL A 279 11.10 -4.00 7.98
C VAL A 279 10.77 -2.53 7.71
N ILE A 280 11.55 -1.56 8.22
CA ILE A 280 11.33 -0.12 7.94
C ILE A 280 11.45 0.16 6.44
N SER A 281 12.50 -0.35 5.79
CA SER A 281 12.69 -0.17 4.35
C SER A 281 11.52 -0.74 3.54
N LEU A 282 10.96 -1.88 3.96
CA LEU A 282 9.75 -2.42 3.36
C LEU A 282 8.53 -1.53 3.60
N MET A 283 8.35 -0.99 4.81
CA MET A 283 7.22 -0.11 5.14
C MET A 283 7.22 1.18 4.31
N GLU A 284 8.40 1.72 4.00
CA GLU A 284 8.60 2.91 3.17
C GLU A 284 8.35 2.66 1.68
N ASN A 285 8.26 1.41 1.25
CA ASN A 285 8.04 1.05 -0.14
C ASN A 285 6.62 1.43 -0.60
N THR A 286 6.54 2.46 -1.45
CA THR A 286 5.29 3.00 -2.00
C THR A 286 4.68 2.16 -3.13
N LEU A 287 5.41 1.16 -3.63
CA LEU A 287 4.95 0.26 -4.70
C LEU A 287 4.10 -0.89 -4.15
N LEU A 288 4.25 -1.17 -2.86
CA LEU A 288 3.39 -2.09 -2.14
C LEU A 288 2.14 -1.34 -1.65
N PRO A 289 0.97 -1.99 -1.58
CA PRO A 289 -0.28 -1.35 -1.19
C PRO A 289 -0.16 -1.02 0.30
N GLU A 290 -0.84 0.05 0.70
CA GLU A 290 -1.01 0.40 2.10
C GLU A 290 -1.62 -0.80 2.84
N ASP A 291 -1.02 -1.19 3.97
CA ASP A 291 -1.42 -2.33 4.83
C ASP A 291 -1.36 -3.73 4.15
N GLY A 292 -0.79 -3.82 2.95
CA GLY A 292 -0.67 -5.08 2.18
C GLY A 292 0.73 -5.68 2.19
N LYS A 293 1.65 -5.14 2.99
CA LYS A 293 3.08 -5.47 2.97
C LYS A 293 3.42 -6.77 3.70
N GLY A 294 2.65 -7.12 4.73
CA GLY A 294 2.82 -8.34 5.50
C GLY A 294 2.26 -8.24 6.90
N VAL A 295 2.51 -9.27 7.70
CA VAL A 295 2.09 -9.33 9.11
C VAL A 295 3.30 -9.51 10.00
N MET A 296 3.36 -8.72 11.06
CA MET A 296 4.36 -8.86 12.12
C MET A 296 3.72 -9.54 13.34
N VAL A 297 4.42 -10.51 13.92
CA VAL A 297 3.97 -11.23 15.11
C VAL A 297 5.10 -11.37 16.13
N ALA A 298 4.84 -11.00 17.37
CA ALA A 298 5.74 -11.23 18.51
C ALA A 298 5.19 -12.37 19.37
N LEU A 299 5.93 -13.46 19.44
CA LEU A 299 5.61 -14.67 20.18
C LEU A 299 6.41 -14.71 21.48
N ARG A 300 5.73 -14.94 22.60
CA ARG A 300 6.36 -15.17 23.91
C ARG A 300 6.47 -16.68 24.15
N PRO A 301 7.68 -17.25 24.27
CA PRO A 301 7.86 -18.67 24.57
C PRO A 301 7.14 -19.10 25.86
N ALA A 302 6.77 -20.36 25.94
CA ALA A 302 6.24 -20.96 27.17
C ALA A 302 7.29 -20.96 28.30
N PRO A 303 6.89 -20.93 29.59
CA PRO A 303 7.81 -21.08 30.70
C PRO A 303 8.65 -22.37 30.56
N GLY A 304 9.97 -22.24 30.64
CA GLY A 304 10.91 -23.35 30.42
C GLY A 304 11.53 -23.42 29.01
N LEU A 305 10.99 -22.66 28.04
CA LEU A 305 11.58 -22.52 26.70
C LEU A 305 12.20 -21.13 26.55
N ARG A 306 13.49 -21.06 26.18
CA ARG A 306 14.13 -19.78 25.83
C ARG A 306 13.79 -19.37 24.41
N ALA A 307 13.78 -18.07 24.11
CA ALA A 307 13.44 -17.57 22.78
C ALA A 307 14.43 -18.05 21.70
N GLU A 308 15.71 -18.17 22.06
CA GLU A 308 16.77 -18.70 21.21
C GLU A 308 16.55 -20.19 20.90
N GLN A 309 15.93 -20.94 21.82
CA GLN A 309 15.54 -22.33 21.58
C GLN A 309 14.26 -22.39 20.74
N ALA A 310 13.30 -21.48 20.97
CA ALA A 310 12.10 -21.40 20.13
C ALA A 310 12.43 -21.07 18.66
N MET A 311 13.54 -20.36 18.41
CA MET A 311 14.05 -20.09 17.07
C MET A 311 14.42 -21.37 16.32
N THR A 312 14.97 -22.40 16.99
CA THR A 312 15.34 -23.66 16.30
C THR A 312 14.13 -24.48 15.87
N LEU A 313 12.95 -24.20 16.45
CA LEU A 313 11.67 -24.78 16.07
C LEU A 313 11.05 -24.08 14.86
N CYS A 314 11.59 -22.93 14.45
CA CYS A 314 11.08 -22.08 13.37
C CYS A 314 11.81 -22.36 12.04
N HIS A 315 11.06 -22.77 11.02
CA HIS A 315 11.58 -22.99 9.67
C HIS A 315 10.94 -22.06 8.66
N LEU A 316 11.55 -20.88 8.53
CA LEU A 316 11.24 -19.96 7.44
C LEU A 316 11.83 -20.53 6.16
N ARG A 317 10.96 -20.94 5.23
CA ARG A 317 11.36 -21.49 3.92
C ARG A 317 11.36 -20.45 2.81
N ARG A 318 10.57 -19.39 2.96
CA ARG A 318 10.33 -18.37 1.94
C ARG A 318 11.25 -17.17 2.14
N PHE A 319 11.73 -16.61 1.04
CA PHE A 319 12.32 -15.26 1.05
C PHE A 319 11.23 -14.25 1.37
N GLY A 320 11.58 -13.27 2.20
CA GLY A 320 10.66 -12.28 2.74
C GLY A 320 10.17 -12.61 4.15
N ASP A 321 10.28 -13.87 4.58
CA ASP A 321 9.97 -14.25 5.95
C ASP A 321 11.25 -14.17 6.79
N VAL A 322 11.25 -13.22 7.73
CA VAL A 322 12.40 -12.94 8.60
C VAL A 322 11.98 -13.01 10.06
N MET A 323 12.93 -13.31 10.94
CA MET A 323 12.71 -13.34 12.38
C MET A 323 13.89 -12.77 13.15
N THR A 324 13.62 -12.31 14.37
CA THR A 324 14.63 -11.87 15.32
C THR A 324 14.21 -12.22 16.75
N VAL A 325 15.14 -12.10 17.70
CA VAL A 325 14.87 -12.30 19.13
C VAL A 325 15.15 -11.00 19.86
N VAL A 326 14.13 -10.45 20.52
CA VAL A 326 14.22 -9.20 21.29
C VAL A 326 13.55 -9.40 22.65
N GLN A 327 14.27 -9.11 23.73
CA GLN A 327 13.75 -9.20 25.11
C GLN A 327 13.09 -10.55 25.45
N GLY A 328 13.68 -11.66 24.98
CA GLY A 328 13.14 -13.00 25.21
C GLY A 328 11.82 -13.30 24.48
N ARG A 329 11.49 -12.53 23.44
CA ARG A 329 10.38 -12.79 22.52
C ARG A 329 10.93 -13.10 21.13
N LEU A 330 10.28 -14.03 20.44
CA LEU A 330 10.56 -14.33 19.04
C LEU A 330 9.66 -13.43 18.18
N VAL A 331 10.24 -12.52 17.42
CA VAL A 331 9.51 -11.62 16.54
C VAL A 331 9.68 -12.09 15.11
N LEU A 332 8.57 -12.26 14.38
CA LEU A 332 8.56 -12.65 12.97
C LEU A 332 7.89 -11.57 12.15
N PHE A 333 8.39 -11.37 10.94
CA PHE A 333 7.73 -10.61 9.90
C PHE A 333 7.51 -11.53 8.69
N LEU A 334 6.24 -11.69 8.29
CA LEU A 334 5.83 -12.54 7.18
C LEU A 334 5.40 -11.66 6.00
N SER A 335 6.28 -11.54 5.00
CA SER A 335 6.02 -10.70 3.83
C SER A 335 4.83 -11.22 3.03
N THR A 336 3.98 -10.33 2.53
CA THR A 336 2.79 -10.67 1.71
C THR A 336 1.80 -11.64 2.35
N CYS A 337 1.91 -11.89 3.66
CA CYS A 337 0.96 -12.69 4.41
C CYS A 337 -0.28 -11.84 4.76
N ARG A 338 -1.48 -12.40 4.56
CA ARG A 338 -2.72 -11.77 5.04
C ARG A 338 -2.98 -12.20 6.47
N ILE A 339 -3.66 -11.35 7.23
CA ILE A 339 -3.98 -11.62 8.63
C ILE A 339 -4.79 -12.92 8.83
N ASN A 340 -5.70 -13.22 7.90
CA ASN A 340 -6.53 -14.42 7.94
C ASN A 340 -5.72 -15.71 7.70
N ASP A 341 -4.58 -15.60 7.02
CA ASP A 341 -3.72 -16.74 6.68
C ASP A 341 -2.59 -16.94 7.71
N LEU A 342 -2.47 -16.07 8.72
CA LEU A 342 -1.40 -16.10 9.72
C LEU A 342 -1.35 -17.43 10.47
N ASP A 343 -2.48 -17.91 10.98
CA ASP A 343 -2.55 -19.17 11.73
C ASP A 343 -2.13 -20.37 10.87
N THR A 344 -2.51 -20.35 9.59
CA THR A 344 -2.10 -21.36 8.61
C THR A 344 -0.60 -21.27 8.35
N ALA A 345 -0.06 -20.07 8.15
CA ALA A 345 1.37 -19.85 7.94
C ALA A 345 2.21 -20.34 9.13
N LEU A 346 1.81 -20.00 10.36
CA LEU A 346 2.53 -20.41 11.57
C LEU A 346 2.58 -21.94 11.74
N LYS A 347 1.52 -22.67 11.35
CA LYS A 347 1.52 -24.16 11.36
C LYS A 347 2.56 -24.76 10.42
N PHE A 348 2.86 -24.12 9.30
CA PHE A 348 3.89 -24.58 8.36
C PHE A 348 5.29 -24.13 8.77
N ILE A 349 5.39 -23.02 9.50
CA ILE A 349 6.66 -22.45 9.98
C ILE A 349 7.19 -23.24 11.18
N PHE A 350 6.33 -23.59 12.15
CA PHE A 350 6.73 -24.28 13.36
C PHE A 350 6.56 -25.80 13.25
N ARG A 351 7.54 -26.57 13.75
CA ARG A 351 7.43 -28.04 13.84
C ARG A 351 6.44 -28.53 14.91
N LEU A 352 6.15 -27.69 15.89
CA LEU A 352 5.27 -27.97 17.00
C LEU A 352 4.06 -27.05 16.96
N PRO A 353 2.91 -27.45 17.52
CA PRO A 353 1.76 -26.57 17.67
C PRO A 353 2.17 -25.28 18.38
N VAL A 354 1.85 -24.14 17.76
CA VAL A 354 2.22 -22.80 18.26
C VAL A 354 1.75 -22.60 19.71
N ASN A 355 0.56 -23.12 20.04
CA ASN A 355 -0.04 -22.99 21.37
C ASN A 355 0.69 -23.78 22.47
N GLU A 356 1.50 -24.77 22.10
CA GLU A 356 2.33 -25.53 23.04
C GLU A 356 3.70 -24.86 23.26
N ALA A 357 4.27 -24.29 22.19
CA ALA A 357 5.57 -23.63 22.25
C ALA A 357 5.51 -22.20 22.80
N PHE A 358 4.37 -21.51 22.65
CA PHE A 358 4.22 -20.09 22.97
C PHE A 358 3.02 -19.83 23.88
N SER A 359 3.27 -19.04 24.93
CA SER A 359 2.26 -18.68 25.93
C SER A 359 1.40 -17.49 25.52
N ASN A 360 1.95 -16.59 24.69
CA ASN A 360 1.25 -15.40 24.25
C ASN A 360 1.73 -14.95 22.87
N ARG A 361 0.87 -14.28 22.11
CA ARG A 361 1.17 -13.68 20.81
C ARG A 361 0.57 -12.28 20.72
N VAL A 362 1.33 -11.37 20.12
CA VAL A 362 0.86 -10.03 19.73
C VAL A 362 1.09 -9.89 18.23
N MET A 363 0.14 -9.31 17.51
CA MET A 363 0.19 -9.19 16.06
C MET A 363 -0.13 -7.78 15.60
N TRP A 364 0.54 -7.36 14.52
CA TRP A 364 0.38 -6.08 13.86
C TRP A 364 0.31 -6.31 12.35
N HIS A 365 -0.66 -5.69 11.70
CA HIS A 365 -0.87 -5.84 10.25
C HIS A 365 -1.01 -4.49 9.53
N GLN A 366 -1.21 -3.38 10.25
CA GLN A 366 -1.23 -2.04 9.67
C GLN A 366 0.19 -1.49 9.59
N ASP A 367 0.53 -0.81 8.49
CA ASP A 367 1.88 -0.31 8.25
C ASP A 367 2.31 0.68 9.34
N VAL A 368 1.38 1.50 9.83
CA VAL A 368 1.59 2.49 10.89
C VAL A 368 1.92 1.82 12.23
N ASP A 369 1.23 0.73 12.55
CA ASP A 369 1.43 -0.04 13.78
C ASP A 369 2.76 -0.79 13.74
N ILE A 370 3.05 -1.46 12.62
CA ILE A 370 4.32 -2.18 12.41
C ILE A 370 5.50 -1.20 12.52
N THR A 371 5.41 -0.04 11.87
CA THR A 371 6.47 0.99 11.92
C THR A 371 6.69 1.51 13.35
N SER A 372 5.62 1.78 14.07
CA SER A 372 5.69 2.28 15.45
C SER A 372 6.31 1.25 16.39
N GLU A 373 5.93 -0.02 16.22
CA GLU A 373 6.45 -1.13 17.02
C GLU A 373 7.92 -1.43 16.71
N ILE A 374 8.34 -1.44 15.44
CA ILE A 374 9.75 -1.64 15.07
C ILE A 374 10.63 -0.53 15.65
N LYS A 375 10.19 0.73 15.58
CA LYS A 375 10.92 1.86 16.20
C LYS A 375 11.06 1.68 17.71
N ARG A 376 10.05 1.11 18.38
CA ARG A 376 10.12 0.76 19.80
C ARG A 376 11.13 -0.36 20.05
N LEU A 377 11.06 -1.45 19.28
CA LEU A 377 11.95 -2.61 19.39
C LEU A 377 13.42 -2.21 19.25
N ALA A 378 13.73 -1.37 18.25
CA ALA A 378 15.08 -0.83 18.04
C ALA A 378 15.60 -0.01 19.23
N HIS A 379 14.76 0.81 19.86
CA HIS A 379 15.14 1.56 21.07
C HIS A 379 15.40 0.65 22.27
N SER A 380 14.63 -0.43 22.42
CA SER A 380 14.76 -1.38 23.52
C SER A 380 15.91 -2.38 23.38
N ALA A 381 16.42 -2.62 22.17
CA ALA A 381 17.59 -3.48 21.95
C ALA A 381 18.89 -2.87 22.50
N ASN A 382 18.93 -1.53 22.64
CA ASN A 382 20.08 -0.77 23.16
C ASN A 382 20.17 -0.71 24.69
N ILE A 383 19.31 -1.42 25.43
CA ILE A 383 19.38 -1.49 26.89
C ILE A 383 19.83 -2.90 27.27
N PRO A 384 21.07 -3.09 27.77
CA PRO A 384 21.52 -4.40 28.24
C PRO A 384 20.62 -4.90 29.36
N LEU A 385 20.20 -6.17 29.27
CA LEU A 385 19.54 -6.87 30.37
C LEU A 385 20.51 -6.95 31.55
N ALA A 386 20.34 -6.08 32.55
CA ALA A 386 20.97 -6.28 33.84
C ALA A 386 20.50 -7.62 34.43
N PRO A 387 21.40 -8.49 34.90
CA PRO A 387 21.02 -9.79 35.44
C PRO A 387 20.16 -9.58 36.68
N GLN A 388 18.91 -10.06 36.63
CA GLN A 388 18.04 -10.08 37.80
C GLN A 388 18.59 -11.10 38.80
N ALA A 389 19.36 -10.61 39.78
CA ALA A 389 19.71 -11.38 40.95
C ALA A 389 18.42 -11.64 41.76
N THR A 390 18.04 -12.92 41.82
CA THR A 390 17.06 -13.47 42.76
C THR A 390 17.43 -13.07 44.18
N LYS A 391 16.56 -12.31 44.87
CA LYS A 391 16.63 -12.13 46.33
C LYS A 391 15.55 -12.99 46.99
N PRO A 392 15.88 -13.81 48.01
CA PRO A 392 14.90 -14.58 48.75
C PRO A 392 14.04 -13.66 49.62
N SER A 393 12.77 -14.01 49.75
CA SER A 393 11.78 -13.37 50.61
C SER A 393 11.96 -13.74 52.09
N ALA A 394 11.96 -12.75 52.98
CA ALA A 394 11.72 -12.86 54.43
C ALA A 394 11.35 -11.44 54.99
N PRO A 395 10.76 -11.28 56.19
CA PRO A 395 9.41 -10.72 56.34
C PRO A 395 9.36 -9.27 56.81
N ARG A 396 8.16 -8.68 56.64
CA ARG A 396 7.75 -7.34 57.06
C ARG A 396 8.11 -7.02 58.52
N GLN A 397 8.79 -5.89 58.71
CA GLN A 397 8.74 -5.11 59.96
C GLN A 397 8.51 -3.63 59.67
N SER A 398 7.87 -3.00 60.64
CA SER A 398 7.19 -1.71 60.66
C SER A 398 8.11 -0.48 60.66
N ALA A 399 7.64 0.54 59.92
CA ALA A 399 7.71 1.99 60.13
C ALA A 399 8.94 2.63 60.81
N ALA A 400 9.60 3.52 60.06
CA ALA A 400 10.18 4.76 60.58
C ALA A 400 10.18 5.85 59.48
N VAL A 401 10.09 7.10 59.92
CA VAL A 401 9.62 8.30 59.22
C VAL A 401 10.76 9.13 58.60
N ALA A 402 10.41 9.83 57.51
CA ALA A 402 11.04 11.02 56.90
C ALA A 402 12.41 10.88 56.21
N ASP A 403 12.45 11.15 54.90
CA ASP A 403 12.76 12.50 54.41
C ASP A 403 12.29 12.68 52.95
N SER A 404 11.82 13.88 52.60
CA SER A 404 11.40 14.28 51.25
C SER A 404 12.08 15.61 50.93
N PRO A 405 12.63 15.82 49.71
CA PRO A 405 11.83 16.39 48.60
C PRO A 405 12.31 15.89 47.20
N GLN A 406 11.68 16.07 46.03
CA GLN A 406 10.85 17.15 45.47
C GLN A 406 9.79 16.62 44.49
N GLU A 407 8.66 17.32 44.47
CA GLU A 407 7.45 17.05 43.69
C GLU A 407 7.64 17.18 42.16
N ARG A 408 7.15 16.18 41.42
CA ARG A 408 6.86 16.32 39.98
C ARG A 408 5.66 17.25 39.81
N ARG A 409 5.84 18.35 39.08
CA ARG A 409 4.74 19.24 38.67
C ARG A 409 3.68 18.46 37.86
N GLN A 410 2.43 18.49 38.31
CA GLN A 410 1.28 18.05 37.52
C GLN A 410 0.75 19.22 36.68
N PRO A 411 0.33 18.98 35.43
CA PRO A 411 -0.25 20.01 34.58
C PRO A 411 -1.64 20.42 35.08
N VAL A 412 -1.87 21.74 35.17
CA VAL A 412 -3.18 22.33 35.51
C VAL A 412 -3.92 22.66 34.21
N ALA A 413 -5.17 22.21 34.10
CA ALA A 413 -6.04 22.58 32.99
C ALA A 413 -6.44 24.06 33.10
N PHE A 414 -6.30 24.81 32.01
CA PHE A 414 -6.77 26.19 31.94
C PHE A 414 -7.90 26.30 30.89
N THR A 415 -8.97 26.99 31.26
CA THR A 415 -10.09 27.28 30.37
C THR A 415 -9.93 28.69 29.82
N LEU A 416 -9.94 28.84 28.50
CA LEU A 416 -9.91 30.14 27.83
C LEU A 416 -11.25 30.85 28.05
N THR A 417 -11.28 31.84 28.95
CA THR A 417 -12.45 32.70 29.13
C THR A 417 -12.65 33.58 27.90
N THR A 418 -13.77 33.38 27.20
CA THR A 418 -14.34 34.34 26.25
C THR A 418 -14.69 35.62 26.99
N GLY A 419 -14.00 36.71 26.68
CA GLY A 419 -14.21 38.00 27.32
C GLY A 419 -15.62 38.55 27.05
N ALA A 420 -16.39 38.73 28.13
CA ALA A 420 -17.37 39.80 28.23
C ALA A 420 -16.79 40.83 29.21
N GLN A 421 -16.51 42.03 28.72
CA GLN A 421 -16.22 43.18 29.56
C GLN A 421 -17.52 43.61 30.25
N GLU A 422 -17.58 43.53 31.57
CA GLU A 422 -18.39 44.46 32.37
C GLU A 422 -17.46 45.17 33.36
N ASN A 423 -17.24 46.46 33.07
CA ASN A 423 -16.69 47.43 34.00
C ASN A 423 -17.73 47.77 35.06
N LYS A 424 -17.29 47.85 36.33
CA LYS A 424 -17.71 48.77 37.41
C LYS A 424 -17.07 48.24 38.70
N HIS A 425 -16.53 49.00 39.64
CA HIS A 425 -16.35 50.43 39.85
C HIS A 425 -15.26 50.55 40.94
N ALA A 426 -14.51 51.65 40.94
CA ALA A 426 -13.60 52.00 42.03
C ALA A 426 -14.35 52.64 43.19
N GLU A 427 -13.91 52.40 44.43
CA GLU A 427 -13.97 53.32 45.57
C GLU A 427 -13.23 52.72 46.79
N PRO A 428 -12.76 53.53 47.76
CA PRO A 428 -12.51 54.97 47.74
C PRO A 428 -11.02 55.34 47.74
#